data_AF-A0A7C6V3W7-F1
#
_entry.id   AF-A0A7C6V3W7-F1
#
_cell.length_a   1.000
_cell.length_b   1.000
_cell.length_c   1.000
_cell.angle_alpha   90.00
_cell.angle_beta   90.00
_cell.angle_gamma   90.00
#
_symmetry.space_group_name_H-M   'P 1'
#
loop_
_entity.id
_entity.type
_entity.pdbx_description
1 polymer ?
#
loop_
_entity_poly.entity_id
_entity_poly.type
_entity_poly.pdbx_seq_one_letter_code
_entity_poly.pdbx_strand_id
1 'polypeptide(L)'
;MIIHKREFFIGMVLLLSFLVVLGVMMSPVMNGKTFIAYADELFNALTKGSTYAIPSVMKSAEKYTGKAFQTTLKARDDREAEQMSRLFTAAGATVKADGVKLAVSGDLGRVAKAALSDADMEFKNQGSSLKERYGMESRQAIYYWWNLFSALQKQYKAEAMAPEMSFTGSVMTKALEPAYNFEGIPATRVAEKPGITVFMLGFYVIYTIWYGFAMMFIFEGLGITATGGQKAEV
;
A
#
# COMPACT_ATOMS: atom_id res chain seq x y z
N MET A 1 -0.62 -46.39 -6.70
CA MET A 1 -0.72 -47.12 -7.98
C MET A 1 -0.73 -46.07 -9.09
N ILE A 2 0.21 -46.12 -10.03
CA ILE A 2 0.23 -45.20 -11.19
C ILE A 2 -0.65 -45.82 -12.26
N ILE A 3 -1.73 -45.13 -12.64
CA ILE A 3 -2.75 -45.63 -13.58
C ILE A 3 -2.36 -45.21 -15.00
N HIS A 4 -2.02 -43.93 -15.17
CA HIS A 4 -1.68 -43.32 -16.45
C HIS A 4 -0.19 -42.93 -16.45
N LYS A 5 0.68 -43.88 -16.84
CA LYS A 5 2.15 -43.74 -16.68
C LYS A 5 2.75 -42.58 -17.46
N ARG A 6 2.21 -42.25 -18.63
CA ARG A 6 2.73 -41.18 -19.50
C ARG A 6 2.49 -39.83 -18.86
N GLU A 7 1.25 -39.57 -18.48
CA GLU A 7 0.75 -38.35 -17.84
C GLU A 7 1.51 -38.12 -16.53
N PHE A 8 1.63 -39.17 -15.70
CA PHE A 8 2.42 -39.11 -14.48
C PHE A 8 3.88 -38.68 -14.72
N PHE A 9 4.54 -39.27 -15.71
CA PHE A 9 5.94 -38.96 -16.00
C PHE A 9 6.12 -37.54 -16.59
N ILE A 10 5.20 -37.11 -17.47
CA ILE A 10 5.18 -35.73 -17.98
C ILE A 10 5.03 -34.74 -16.82
N GLY A 11 4.07 -34.99 -15.93
CA GLY A 11 3.85 -34.16 -14.74
C GLY A 11 5.08 -34.11 -13.82
N MET A 12 5.74 -35.24 -13.59
CA MET A 12 6.99 -35.30 -12.82
C MET A 12 8.13 -34.51 -13.46
N VAL A 13 8.32 -34.62 -14.78
CA VAL A 13 9.36 -33.84 -15.50
C VAL A 13 9.04 -32.34 -15.43
N LEU A 14 7.79 -31.95 -15.63
CA LEU A 14 7.35 -30.56 -15.50
C LEU A 14 7.55 -30.03 -14.08
N LEU A 15 7.24 -30.82 -13.06
CA LEU A 15 7.44 -30.43 -11.66
C LEU A 15 8.93 -30.28 -11.32
N LEU A 16 9.77 -31.23 -11.73
CA LEU A 16 11.21 -31.16 -11.47
C LEU A 16 11.85 -29.95 -12.16
N SER A 17 11.50 -29.70 -13.42
CA SER A 17 12.01 -28.55 -14.16
C SER A 17 11.50 -27.22 -13.57
N PHE A 18 10.25 -27.17 -13.10
CA PHE A 18 9.71 -26.04 -12.34
C PHE A 18 10.51 -25.80 -11.04
N LEU A 19 10.78 -26.85 -10.27
CA LEU A 19 11.54 -26.76 -9.01
C LEU A 19 12.98 -26.29 -9.24
N VAL A 20 13.62 -26.69 -10.34
CA VAL A 20 14.93 -26.16 -10.73
C VAL A 20 14.86 -24.65 -10.98
N VAL A 21 13.88 -24.18 -11.76
CA VAL A 21 13.70 -22.74 -12.02
C VAL A 21 13.40 -21.99 -10.71
N LEU A 22 12.53 -22.52 -9.85
CA LEU A 22 12.25 -21.96 -8.53
C LEU A 22 13.53 -21.88 -7.68
N GLY A 23 14.35 -22.94 -7.67
CA GLY A 23 15.64 -22.96 -6.97
C GLY A 23 16.58 -21.88 -7.48
N VAL A 24 16.66 -21.68 -8.80
CA VAL A 24 17.43 -20.59 -9.40
C VAL A 24 16.86 -19.23 -9.01
N MET A 25 15.54 -19.03 -9.06
CA MET A 25 14.89 -17.77 -8.65
C MET A 25 15.14 -17.42 -7.18
N MET A 26 15.21 -18.42 -6.32
CA MET A 26 15.53 -18.29 -4.90
C MET A 26 17.02 -18.10 -4.63
N SER A 27 17.90 -18.38 -5.59
CA SER A 27 19.34 -18.20 -5.44
C SER A 27 19.76 -16.74 -5.70
N PRO A 28 20.83 -16.23 -5.05
CA PRO A 28 21.22 -14.82 -5.08
C PRO A 28 21.95 -14.40 -6.38
N VAL A 29 21.45 -14.81 -7.55
CA VAL A 29 22.11 -14.61 -8.86
C VAL A 29 21.99 -13.16 -9.36
N MET A 30 21.06 -12.36 -8.81
CA MET A 30 20.81 -10.98 -9.24
C MET A 30 21.55 -9.98 -8.34
N ASN A 31 22.87 -9.84 -8.52
CA ASN A 31 23.72 -8.93 -7.73
C ASN A 31 23.58 -9.13 -6.20
N GLY A 32 23.53 -10.39 -5.75
CA GLY A 32 23.35 -10.74 -4.34
C GLY A 32 21.89 -10.75 -3.86
N LYS A 33 20.94 -10.38 -4.72
CA LYS A 33 19.49 -10.53 -4.47
C LYS A 33 18.93 -11.74 -5.19
N THR A 34 17.85 -12.28 -4.66
CA THR A 34 17.04 -13.29 -5.35
C THR A 34 16.22 -12.62 -6.46
N PHE A 35 15.82 -13.39 -7.46
CA PHE A 35 14.90 -12.87 -8.50
C PHE A 35 13.59 -12.37 -7.87
N ILE A 36 13.09 -13.05 -6.84
CA ILE A 36 11.88 -12.67 -6.12
C ILE A 36 12.04 -11.31 -5.44
N ALA A 37 13.17 -11.07 -4.77
CA ALA A 37 13.44 -9.78 -4.14
C ALA A 37 13.54 -8.65 -5.17
N TYR A 38 14.16 -8.91 -6.33
CA TYR A 38 14.20 -7.94 -7.43
C TYR A 38 12.81 -7.63 -7.99
N ALA A 39 11.99 -8.67 -8.21
CA ALA A 39 10.63 -8.51 -8.70
C ALA A 39 9.78 -7.70 -7.69
N ASP A 40 9.88 -8.00 -6.40
CA ASP A 40 9.18 -7.28 -5.33
C ASP A 40 9.58 -5.80 -5.30
N GLU A 41 10.87 -5.47 -5.32
CA GLU A 41 11.35 -4.08 -5.39
C GLU A 41 10.82 -3.35 -6.63
N LEU A 42 10.85 -4.01 -7.79
CA LEU A 42 10.32 -3.45 -9.03
C LEU A 42 8.81 -3.18 -8.91
N PHE A 43 8.02 -4.15 -8.49
CA PHE A 43 6.57 -4.00 -8.37
C PHE A 43 6.19 -2.98 -7.30
N ASN A 44 6.90 -2.92 -6.17
CA ASN A 44 6.69 -1.90 -5.16
C ASN A 44 6.99 -0.48 -5.69
N ALA A 45 8.08 -0.30 -6.44
CA ALA A 45 8.40 0.97 -7.08
C ALA A 45 7.36 1.40 -8.12
N LEU A 46 6.86 0.44 -8.92
CA LEU A 46 5.78 0.65 -9.90
C LEU A 46 4.45 1.00 -9.21
N THR A 47 4.08 0.27 -8.16
CA THR A 47 2.86 0.53 -7.39
C THR A 47 2.94 1.90 -6.75
N LYS A 48 4.07 2.26 -6.15
CA LYS A 48 4.32 3.63 -5.65
C LYS A 48 4.07 4.64 -6.76
N GLY A 49 4.77 4.53 -7.90
CA GLY A 49 4.58 5.45 -9.02
C GLY A 49 3.13 5.56 -9.52
N SER A 50 2.38 4.46 -9.50
CA SER A 50 0.98 4.41 -9.97
C SER A 50 -0.04 5.00 -8.98
N THR A 51 0.28 5.02 -7.69
CA THR A 51 -0.61 5.50 -6.61
C THR A 51 -0.45 6.99 -6.30
N TYR A 52 0.40 7.70 -7.07
CA TYR A 52 0.70 9.10 -6.84
C TYR A 52 -0.48 10.02 -7.22
N ALA A 53 -1.42 10.16 -6.29
CA ALA A 53 -2.63 10.97 -6.41
C ALA A 53 -2.58 12.27 -5.61
N ILE A 54 -1.52 12.53 -4.83
CA ILE A 54 -1.38 13.66 -3.92
C ILE A 54 -1.68 15.01 -4.59
N PRO A 55 -1.17 15.33 -5.81
CA PRO A 55 -1.51 16.60 -6.47
C PRO A 55 -3.01 16.78 -6.75
N SER A 56 -3.73 15.70 -7.06
CA SER A 56 -5.18 15.76 -7.30
C SER A 56 -5.97 16.02 -6.01
N VAL A 57 -5.51 15.44 -4.88
CA VAL A 57 -6.12 15.66 -3.57
C VAL A 57 -5.78 17.06 -3.07
N MET A 58 -4.58 17.56 -3.34
CA MET A 58 -4.17 18.95 -3.06
C MET A 58 -5.11 19.96 -3.73
N LYS A 59 -5.42 19.75 -5.01
CA LYS A 59 -6.42 20.57 -5.72
C LYS A 59 -7.82 20.46 -5.10
N SER A 60 -8.18 19.27 -4.61
CA SER A 60 -9.48 19.07 -3.94
C SER A 60 -9.55 19.80 -2.59
N ALA A 61 -8.43 19.95 -1.88
CA ALA A 61 -8.34 20.68 -0.61
C ALA A 61 -8.63 22.18 -0.76
N GLU A 62 -8.44 22.76 -1.95
CA GLU A 62 -8.77 24.16 -2.23
C GLU A 62 -10.25 24.47 -1.95
N LYS A 63 -11.15 23.53 -2.29
CA LYS A 63 -12.60 23.65 -2.08
C LYS A 63 -13.02 23.75 -0.62
N TYR A 64 -12.13 23.37 0.29
CA TYR A 64 -12.36 23.37 1.73
C TYR A 64 -11.60 24.50 2.45
N THR A 65 -10.90 25.36 1.71
CA THR A 65 -10.24 26.55 2.29
C THR A 65 -11.31 27.48 2.87
N GLY A 66 -11.12 27.94 4.10
CA GLY A 66 -12.09 28.74 4.84
C GLY A 66 -13.12 27.91 5.62
N LYS A 67 -13.18 26.59 5.41
CA LYS A 67 -14.12 25.75 6.14
C LYS A 67 -13.57 25.42 7.53
N ALA A 68 -14.26 25.86 8.57
CA ALA A 68 -13.89 25.52 9.94
C ALA A 68 -14.14 24.04 10.24
N PHE A 69 -13.27 23.44 11.05
CA PHE A 69 -13.51 22.16 11.72
C PHE A 69 -13.19 22.27 13.20
N GLN A 70 -13.79 21.38 13.98
CA GLN A 70 -13.42 21.12 15.36
C GLN A 70 -13.60 19.63 15.62
N THR A 71 -12.56 18.99 16.15
CA THR A 71 -12.60 17.57 16.51
C THR A 71 -11.81 17.32 17.79
N THR A 72 -12.00 16.15 18.38
CA THR A 72 -11.21 15.68 19.52
C THR A 72 -10.59 14.34 19.18
N LEU A 73 -9.31 14.20 19.50
CA LEU A 73 -8.61 12.92 19.42
C LEU A 73 -7.87 12.64 20.73
N LYS A 74 -7.58 11.36 20.97
CA LYS A 74 -6.88 10.89 22.15
C LYS A 74 -5.53 10.31 21.73
N ALA A 75 -4.46 10.90 22.23
CA ALA A 75 -3.11 10.36 22.14
C ALA A 75 -2.96 9.13 23.05
N ARG A 76 -1.96 8.29 22.80
CA ARG A 76 -1.62 7.14 23.63
C ARG A 76 -1.02 7.56 24.97
N ASP A 77 -0.14 8.57 24.93
CA ASP A 77 0.60 9.09 26.07
C ASP A 77 0.89 10.59 25.90
N ASP A 78 1.44 11.21 26.96
CA ASP A 78 1.69 12.66 26.98
C ASP A 78 2.75 13.08 25.95
N ARG A 79 3.69 12.21 25.61
CA ARG A 79 4.71 12.49 24.59
C ARG A 79 4.09 12.56 23.21
N GLU A 80 3.22 11.61 22.87
CA GLU A 80 2.45 11.66 21.63
C GLU A 80 1.55 12.90 21.60
N ALA A 81 0.89 13.23 22.71
CA ALA A 81 0.04 14.41 22.82
C ALA A 81 0.81 15.71 22.53
N GLU A 82 2.02 15.85 23.08
CA GLU A 82 2.92 16.98 22.84
C GLU A 82 3.37 17.05 21.37
N GLN A 83 3.77 15.91 20.79
CA GLN A 83 4.20 15.86 19.39
C GLN A 83 3.07 16.20 18.42
N MET A 84 1.88 15.62 18.60
CA MET A 84 0.69 15.95 17.82
C MET A 84 0.33 17.43 17.93
N SER A 85 0.39 17.98 19.14
CA SER A 85 0.11 19.41 19.37
C SER A 85 1.08 20.30 18.58
N ARG A 86 2.40 20.01 18.65
CA ARG A 86 3.41 20.73 17.85
C ARG A 86 3.14 20.63 16.36
N LEU A 87 2.87 19.43 15.84
CA LEU A 87 2.61 19.19 14.42
C LEU A 87 1.40 20.00 13.93
N PHE A 88 0.27 19.88 14.63
CA PHE A 88 -0.98 20.53 14.22
C PHE A 88 -0.90 22.05 14.37
N THR A 89 -0.26 22.55 15.42
CA THR A 89 -0.04 23.99 15.59
C THR A 89 0.88 24.57 14.52
N ALA A 90 1.94 23.86 14.14
CA ALA A 90 2.83 24.26 13.03
C ALA A 90 2.10 24.33 11.67
N ALA A 91 0.99 23.61 11.52
CA ALA A 91 0.11 23.66 10.34
C ALA A 91 -1.01 24.71 10.44
N GLY A 92 -1.04 25.52 11.51
CA GLY A 92 -2.03 26.57 11.72
C GLY A 92 -3.34 26.10 12.38
N ALA A 93 -3.39 24.89 12.92
CA ALA A 93 -4.50 24.47 13.77
C ALA A 93 -4.33 25.00 15.20
N THR A 94 -5.45 25.29 15.86
CA THR A 94 -5.49 25.54 17.30
C THR A 94 -5.65 24.23 18.04
N VAL A 95 -4.77 23.95 19.00
CA VAL A 95 -4.80 22.72 19.81
C VAL A 95 -4.95 23.11 21.28
N LYS A 96 -5.93 22.50 21.95
CA LYS A 96 -6.07 22.55 23.41
C LYS A 96 -5.84 21.14 23.95
N ALA A 97 -4.72 20.97 24.66
CA ALA A 97 -4.37 19.70 25.29
C ALA A 97 -4.90 19.63 26.73
N ASP A 98 -5.50 18.50 27.08
CA ASP A 98 -5.92 18.11 28.43
C ASP A 98 -5.37 16.69 28.69
N GLY A 99 -4.13 16.62 29.17
CA GLY A 99 -3.32 15.39 29.18
C GLY A 99 -3.24 14.78 27.79
N VAL A 100 -3.70 13.54 27.65
CA VAL A 100 -3.72 12.80 26.39
C VAL A 100 -4.89 13.16 25.46
N LYS A 101 -5.83 14.02 25.87
CA LYS A 101 -6.94 14.46 25.01
C LYS A 101 -6.56 15.77 24.31
N LEU A 102 -6.73 15.80 23.00
CA LEU A 102 -6.45 16.97 22.18
C LEU A 102 -7.74 17.45 21.50
N ALA A 103 -8.21 18.63 21.87
CA ALA A 103 -9.25 19.33 21.11
C ALA A 103 -8.56 20.18 20.04
N VAL A 104 -8.82 19.85 18.77
CA VAL A 104 -8.16 20.47 17.61
C VAL A 104 -9.22 21.18 16.76
N SER A 105 -8.94 22.42 16.40
CA SER A 105 -9.81 23.22 15.52
C SER A 105 -8.99 24.02 14.52
N GLY A 106 -9.54 24.29 13.35
CA GLY A 106 -8.85 25.09 12.35
C GLY A 106 -9.60 25.15 11.03
N ASP A 107 -8.87 25.55 10.00
CA ASP A 107 -9.33 25.58 8.61
C ASP A 107 -9.02 24.24 7.94
N LEU A 108 -10.07 23.51 7.53
CA LEU A 108 -9.96 22.16 6.98
C LEU A 108 -9.10 22.14 5.72
N GLY A 109 -9.30 23.10 4.81
CA GLY A 109 -8.52 23.17 3.58
C GLY A 109 -7.04 23.48 3.82
N ARG A 110 -6.72 24.42 4.72
CA ARG A 110 -5.33 24.77 5.06
C ARG A 110 -4.61 23.64 5.79
N VAL A 111 -5.25 23.04 6.79
CA VAL A 111 -4.67 21.90 7.53
C VAL A 111 -4.50 20.69 6.60
N ALA A 112 -5.46 20.42 5.70
CA ALA A 112 -5.30 19.37 4.70
C ALA A 112 -4.17 19.66 3.73
N LYS A 113 -3.99 20.90 3.26
CA LYS A 113 -2.85 21.26 2.41
C LYS A 113 -1.51 21.04 3.12
N ALA A 114 -1.42 21.34 4.41
CA ALA A 114 -0.22 21.07 5.20
C ALA A 114 0.06 19.56 5.30
N ALA A 115 -0.95 18.77 5.67
CA ALA A 115 -0.83 17.31 5.74
C ALA A 115 -0.47 16.68 4.39
N LEU A 116 -1.06 17.17 3.29
CA LEU A 116 -0.77 16.71 1.94
C LEU A 116 0.64 17.11 1.47
N SER A 117 1.14 18.27 1.90
CA SER A 117 2.53 18.69 1.63
C SER A 117 3.52 17.79 2.35
N ASP A 118 3.25 17.47 3.61
CA ASP A 118 4.07 16.56 4.39
C ASP A 118 4.03 15.14 3.78
N ALA A 119 2.85 14.68 3.36
CA ALA A 119 2.69 13.41 2.64
C ALA A 119 3.45 13.39 1.31
N ASP A 120 3.45 14.49 0.56
CA ASP A 120 4.17 14.60 -0.71
C ASP A 120 5.69 14.49 -0.54
N MET A 121 6.23 15.18 0.48
CA MET A 121 7.65 15.08 0.83
C MET A 121 8.00 13.66 1.28
N GLU A 122 7.20 13.05 2.15
CA GLU A 122 7.42 11.67 2.59
C GLU A 122 7.37 10.69 1.42
N PHE A 123 6.36 10.83 0.56
CA PHE A 123 6.22 10.01 -0.63
C PHE A 123 7.43 10.16 -1.57
N LYS A 124 8.07 11.33 -1.60
CA LYS A 124 9.31 11.57 -2.36
C LYS A 124 10.58 11.17 -1.61
N ASN A 125 10.46 10.49 -0.47
CA ASN A 125 11.55 10.11 0.42
C ASN A 125 12.37 11.31 0.93
N GLN A 126 11.72 12.45 1.14
CA GLN A 126 12.31 13.68 1.67
C GLN A 126 12.06 13.83 3.18
N GLY A 127 11.95 12.71 3.90
CA GLY A 127 11.61 12.66 5.32
C GLY A 127 12.58 13.42 6.24
N SER A 128 13.83 13.64 5.80
CA SER A 128 14.80 14.47 6.52
C SER A 128 14.31 15.90 6.74
N SER A 129 13.62 16.49 5.75
CA SER A 129 13.07 17.85 5.86
C SER A 129 11.91 17.92 6.85
N LEU A 130 11.09 16.86 6.95
CA LEU A 130 10.02 16.77 7.95
C LEU A 130 10.61 16.63 9.35
N LYS A 131 11.67 15.84 9.48
CA LYS A 131 12.35 15.63 10.76
C LYS A 131 12.98 16.92 11.28
N GLU A 132 13.61 17.70 10.41
CA GLU A 132 14.13 19.01 10.78
C GLU A 132 13.00 19.98 11.19
N ARG A 133 11.88 19.96 10.46
CA ARG A 133 10.74 20.86 10.72
C ARG A 133 10.00 20.56 12.03
N TYR A 134 9.82 19.28 12.36
CA TYR A 134 8.93 18.87 13.45
C TYR A 134 9.64 18.17 14.61
N GLY A 135 10.95 17.89 14.49
CA GLY A 135 11.72 17.17 15.50
C GLY A 135 11.25 15.73 15.74
N MET A 136 10.62 15.11 14.74
CA MET A 136 10.10 13.74 14.79
C MET A 136 10.30 13.02 13.45
N GLU A 137 10.31 11.68 13.47
CA GLU A 137 10.43 10.92 12.22
C GLU A 137 9.25 11.22 11.29
N SER A 138 9.51 11.24 9.98
CA SER A 138 8.52 11.63 8.98
C SER A 138 7.31 10.69 8.94
N ARG A 139 7.52 9.37 8.99
CA ARG A 139 6.42 8.39 9.18
C ARG A 139 5.56 8.70 10.40
N GLN A 140 6.19 9.14 11.50
CA GLN A 140 5.46 9.48 12.72
C GLN A 140 4.58 10.72 12.51
N ALA A 141 5.06 11.73 11.78
CA ALA A 141 4.24 12.88 11.39
C ALA A 141 3.06 12.46 10.49
N ILE A 142 3.28 11.60 9.48
CA ILE A 142 2.21 11.08 8.62
C ILE A 142 1.18 10.28 9.42
N TYR A 143 1.62 9.49 10.39
CA TYR A 143 0.73 8.76 11.29
C TYR A 143 -0.14 9.70 12.13
N TYR A 144 0.42 10.79 12.66
CA TYR A 144 -0.35 11.79 13.40
C TYR A 144 -1.34 12.55 12.52
N TRP A 145 -0.97 12.86 11.28
CA TRP A 145 -1.92 13.37 10.29
C TRP A 145 -3.07 12.37 10.07
N TRP A 146 -2.75 11.09 9.90
CA TRP A 146 -3.77 10.06 9.70
C TRP A 146 -4.72 9.98 10.90
N ASN A 147 -4.23 10.09 12.13
CA ASN A 147 -5.06 10.12 13.33
C ASN A 147 -6.04 11.31 13.33
N LEU A 148 -5.59 12.50 12.96
CA LEU A 148 -6.46 13.68 12.84
C LEU A 148 -7.54 13.49 11.78
N PHE A 149 -7.15 13.07 10.57
CA PHE A 149 -8.10 12.87 9.47
C PHE A 149 -9.06 11.70 9.73
N SER A 150 -8.63 10.66 10.43
CA SER A 150 -9.48 9.55 10.88
C SER A 150 -10.54 10.02 11.88
N ALA A 151 -10.16 10.86 12.84
CA ALA A 151 -11.10 11.47 13.78
C ALA A 151 -12.13 12.35 13.06
N LEU A 152 -11.67 13.21 12.14
CA LEU A 152 -12.54 14.06 11.32
C LEU A 152 -13.50 13.24 10.45
N GLN A 153 -13.01 12.21 9.76
CA GLN A 153 -13.84 11.37 8.91
C GLN A 153 -14.94 10.67 9.71
N LYS A 154 -14.61 10.13 10.89
CA LYS A 154 -15.59 9.51 11.79
C LYS A 154 -16.64 10.52 12.26
N GLN A 155 -16.23 11.73 12.60
CA GLN A 155 -17.14 12.81 13.00
C GLN A 155 -18.07 13.21 11.85
N TYR A 156 -17.54 13.51 10.67
CA TYR A 156 -18.34 13.84 9.49
C TYR A 156 -19.28 12.70 9.07
N LYS A 157 -18.91 11.45 9.34
CA LYS A 157 -19.81 10.31 9.20
C LYS A 157 -20.97 10.35 10.17
N ALA A 158 -20.73 10.62 11.45
CA ALA A 158 -21.79 10.75 12.44
C ALA A 158 -22.71 11.95 12.16
N GLU A 159 -22.17 13.04 11.61
CA GLU A 159 -22.89 14.26 11.25
C GLU A 159 -23.54 14.21 9.85
N ALA A 160 -23.47 13.08 9.14
CA ALA A 160 -23.97 12.90 7.77
C ALA A 160 -23.41 13.91 6.74
N MET A 161 -22.22 14.46 6.99
CA MET A 161 -21.50 15.38 6.12
C MET A 161 -20.70 14.62 5.05
N ALA A 162 -21.41 14.09 4.06
CA ALA A 162 -20.83 13.22 3.03
C ALA A 162 -19.66 13.85 2.23
N PRO A 163 -19.71 15.13 1.80
CA PRO A 163 -18.59 15.75 1.07
C PRO A 163 -17.29 15.77 1.88
N GLU A 164 -17.37 16.18 3.14
CA GLU A 164 -16.24 16.30 4.06
C GLU A 164 -15.70 14.93 4.46
N MET A 165 -16.58 13.97 4.70
CA MET A 165 -16.21 12.57 4.94
C MET A 165 -15.45 11.97 3.76
N SER A 166 -15.93 12.21 2.54
CA SER A 166 -15.28 11.74 1.30
C SER A 166 -13.92 12.42 1.08
N PHE A 167 -13.84 13.72 1.37
CA PHE A 167 -12.60 14.48 1.26
C PHE A 167 -11.56 14.01 2.27
N THR A 168 -11.90 13.93 3.56
CA THR A 168 -11.01 13.45 4.62
C THR A 168 -10.57 12.01 4.37
N GLY A 169 -11.47 11.14 3.91
CA GLY A 169 -11.12 9.79 3.47
C GLY A 169 -10.17 9.76 2.27
N SER A 170 -10.31 10.70 1.33
CA SER A 170 -9.38 10.83 0.19
C SER A 170 -7.99 11.29 0.65
N VAL A 171 -7.90 12.22 1.61
CA VAL A 171 -6.61 12.62 2.20
C VAL A 171 -5.90 11.41 2.83
N MET A 172 -6.64 10.57 3.57
CA MET A 172 -6.07 9.36 4.18
C MET A 172 -5.63 8.35 3.12
N THR A 173 -6.56 7.87 2.30
CA THR A 173 -6.36 6.69 1.44
C THR A 173 -5.55 6.97 0.19
N LYS A 174 -5.52 8.22 -0.30
CA LYS A 174 -4.83 8.58 -1.54
C LYS A 174 -3.56 9.40 -1.32
N ALA A 175 -3.25 9.80 -0.08
CA ALA A 175 -2.03 10.55 0.22
C ALA A 175 -1.30 10.01 1.45
N LEU A 176 -1.92 10.03 2.63
CA LEU A 176 -1.23 9.66 3.87
C LEU A 176 -0.83 8.19 3.91
N GLU A 177 -1.73 7.28 3.55
CA GLU A 177 -1.45 5.84 3.54
C GLU A 177 -0.38 5.46 2.50
N PRO A 178 -0.44 5.90 1.22
CA PRO A 178 0.65 5.66 0.28
C PRO A 178 1.98 6.27 0.72
N ALA A 179 1.98 7.48 1.28
CA ALA A 179 3.20 8.12 1.77
C ALA A 179 3.85 7.30 2.89
N TYR A 180 3.06 6.85 3.86
CA TYR A 180 3.53 6.02 4.97
C TYR A 180 4.02 4.64 4.51
N ASN A 181 3.27 3.97 3.63
CA ASN A 181 3.54 2.59 3.22
C ASN A 181 4.76 2.47 2.28
N PHE A 182 5.05 3.51 1.51
CA PHE A 182 6.11 3.48 0.51
C PHE A 182 7.37 4.27 0.90
N GLU A 183 7.54 4.65 2.17
CA GLU A 183 8.76 5.35 2.61
C GLU A 183 10.02 4.50 2.29
N GLY A 184 11.04 5.14 1.74
CA GLY A 184 12.32 4.52 1.37
C GLY A 184 12.31 3.83 0.01
N ILE A 185 11.14 3.64 -0.61
CA ILE A 185 11.02 3.00 -1.93
C ILE A 185 11.14 4.07 -3.03
N PRO A 186 12.01 3.92 -4.03
CA PRO A 186 12.06 4.86 -5.15
C PRO A 186 10.79 4.76 -6.00
N ALA A 187 10.18 5.90 -6.35
CA ALA A 187 9.04 5.89 -7.26
C ALA A 187 9.52 5.61 -8.69
N THR A 188 8.88 4.69 -9.40
CA THR A 188 9.14 4.42 -10.82
C THR A 188 7.81 4.27 -11.55
N ARG A 189 7.68 4.82 -12.76
CA ARG A 189 6.45 4.64 -13.55
C ARG A 189 6.56 3.43 -14.47
N VAL A 190 5.43 2.76 -14.71
CA VAL A 190 5.36 1.64 -15.68
C VAL A 190 5.87 2.05 -17.05
N ALA A 191 5.55 3.28 -17.48
CA ALA A 191 6.01 3.85 -18.75
C ALA A 191 7.54 3.98 -18.87
N GLU A 192 8.27 4.03 -17.74
CA GLU A 192 9.73 4.10 -17.72
C GLU A 192 10.38 2.72 -17.84
N LYS A 193 9.64 1.65 -17.53
CA LYS A 193 10.11 0.26 -17.51
C LYS A 193 9.14 -0.72 -18.21
N PRO A 194 8.66 -0.45 -19.44
CA PRO A 194 7.60 -1.24 -20.06
C PRO A 194 8.05 -2.68 -20.37
N GLY A 195 9.25 -2.86 -20.92
CA GLY A 195 9.75 -4.19 -21.32
C GLY A 195 9.89 -5.16 -20.14
N ILE A 196 10.55 -4.73 -19.06
CA ILE A 196 10.72 -5.57 -17.87
C ILE A 196 9.38 -5.83 -17.16
N THR A 197 8.47 -4.86 -17.14
CA THR A 197 7.13 -5.05 -16.53
C THR A 197 6.33 -6.09 -17.29
N VAL A 198 6.29 -6.00 -18.63
CA VAL A 198 5.60 -6.98 -19.48
C VAL A 198 6.23 -8.37 -19.34
N PHE A 199 7.56 -8.44 -19.30
CA PHE A 199 8.28 -9.69 -19.09
C PHE A 199 7.95 -10.31 -17.72
N MET A 200 7.98 -9.55 -16.63
CA MET A 200 7.63 -10.07 -15.30
C MET A 200 6.19 -10.60 -15.25
N LEU A 201 5.24 -9.88 -15.84
CA LEU A 201 3.84 -10.29 -15.86
C LEU A 201 3.64 -11.55 -16.71
N GLY A 202 4.24 -11.60 -17.90
CA GLY A 202 4.19 -12.78 -18.77
C GLY A 202 4.87 -14.00 -18.11
N PHE A 203 6.03 -13.78 -17.49
CA PHE A 203 6.73 -14.80 -16.72
C PHE A 203 5.87 -15.34 -15.59
N TYR A 204 5.23 -14.48 -14.79
CA TYR A 204 4.33 -14.90 -13.70
C TYR A 204 3.19 -15.80 -14.21
N VAL A 205 2.53 -15.42 -15.31
CA VAL A 205 1.43 -16.21 -15.89
C VAL A 205 1.94 -17.56 -16.40
N ILE A 206 3.04 -17.57 -17.16
CA ILE A 206 3.61 -18.82 -17.68
C ILE A 206 4.07 -19.73 -16.55
N TYR A 207 4.74 -19.17 -15.54
CA TYR A 207 5.26 -19.89 -14.38
C TYR A 207 4.14 -20.52 -13.53
N THR A 208 3.04 -19.78 -13.29
CA THR A 208 1.88 -20.30 -12.54
C THR A 208 1.14 -21.39 -13.31
N ILE A 209 0.95 -21.19 -14.61
CA ILE A 209 0.34 -22.19 -15.49
C ILE A 209 1.20 -23.46 -15.57
N TRP A 210 2.53 -23.31 -15.68
CA TRP A 210 3.48 -24.41 -15.72
C TRP A 210 3.34 -25.31 -14.48
N TYR A 211 3.33 -24.72 -13.28
CA TYR A 211 3.07 -25.46 -12.05
C TYR A 211 1.70 -26.16 -12.06
N GLY A 212 0.66 -25.44 -12.51
CA GLY A 212 -0.70 -25.98 -12.61
C GLY A 212 -0.76 -27.24 -13.49
N PHE A 213 -0.17 -27.20 -14.68
CA PHE A 213 -0.09 -28.36 -15.57
C PHE A 213 0.74 -29.50 -14.99
N ALA A 214 1.85 -29.20 -14.31
CA ALA A 214 2.65 -30.23 -13.64
C ALA A 214 1.81 -31.03 -12.65
N MET A 215 1.05 -30.33 -11.79
CA MET A 215 0.17 -30.96 -10.80
C MET A 215 -1.01 -31.69 -11.46
N MET A 216 -1.63 -31.08 -12.47
CA MET A 216 -2.73 -31.70 -13.22
C MET A 216 -2.32 -33.05 -13.81
N PHE A 217 -1.19 -33.12 -14.51
CA PHE A 217 -0.70 -34.36 -15.13
C PHE A 217 -0.28 -35.41 -14.10
N ILE A 218 0.25 -35.01 -12.93
CA ILE A 218 0.51 -35.94 -11.84
C ILE A 218 -0.81 -36.56 -11.34
N PHE A 219 -1.85 -35.75 -11.11
CA PHE A 219 -3.14 -36.24 -10.65
C PHE A 219 -3.84 -37.13 -11.67
N GLU A 220 -3.85 -36.74 -12.95
CA GLU A 220 -4.33 -37.60 -14.03
C GLU A 220 -3.54 -38.90 -14.09
N GLY A 221 -2.22 -38.84 -13.91
CA GLY A 221 -1.32 -39.99 -13.78
C GLY A 221 -1.73 -40.98 -12.68
N LEU A 222 -2.30 -40.47 -11.59
CA LEU A 222 -2.83 -41.24 -10.46
C LEU A 222 -4.30 -41.64 -10.63
N GLY A 223 -4.94 -41.27 -11.75
CA GLY A 223 -6.34 -41.54 -12.07
C GLY A 223 -7.34 -40.59 -11.42
N ILE A 224 -6.89 -39.44 -10.92
CA ILE A 224 -7.74 -38.36 -10.41
C ILE A 224 -7.97 -37.39 -11.57
N THR A 225 -9.09 -37.55 -12.28
CA THR A 225 -9.43 -36.73 -13.46
C THR A 225 -10.47 -35.68 -13.12
N ALA A 226 -10.40 -34.52 -13.78
CA ALA A 226 -11.39 -33.44 -13.65
C ALA A 226 -12.65 -33.69 -14.51
N THR A 227 -13.15 -34.93 -14.51
CA THR A 227 -14.40 -35.29 -15.20
C THR A 227 -15.53 -35.21 -14.18
N GLY A 228 -16.56 -34.39 -14.45
CA GLY A 228 -17.74 -34.31 -13.60
C GLY A 228 -18.35 -35.71 -13.42
N GLY A 229 -18.57 -36.13 -12.18
CA GLY A 229 -19.10 -37.45 -11.87
C GLY A 229 -20.39 -37.69 -12.66
N GLN A 230 -20.39 -38.69 -13.53
CA GLN A 230 -21.64 -39.18 -14.13
C GLN A 230 -22.53 -39.61 -12.98
N LYS A 231 -23.65 -38.90 -12.79
CA LYS A 231 -24.71 -39.39 -11.91
C LYS A 231 -25.13 -40.75 -12.45
N ALA A 232 -24.97 -41.79 -11.65
CA ALA A 232 -25.62 -43.06 -11.92
C ALA A 232 -27.14 -42.78 -11.86
N GLU A 233 -27.79 -42.74 -13.01
CA GLU A 233 -29.24 -42.84 -13.07
C GLU A 233 -29.61 -44.25 -12.58
N VAL A 234 -30.37 -44.29 -11.48
CA VAL A 234 -30.95 -45.50 -10.89
C VAL A 234 -32.34 -45.70 -11.47
#